data_AF-A0A4U9CUL9-F1
#
_entry.id   AF-A0A4U9CUL9-F1
#
_cell.length_a   1.000
_cell.length_b   1.000
_cell.length_c   1.000
_cell.angle_alpha   90.00
_cell.angle_beta   90.00
_cell.angle_gamma   90.00
#
_symmetry.space_group_name_H-M   'P 1'
#
loop_
_entity.id
_entity.type
_entity.pdbx_description
1 polymer ?
#
loop_
_entity_poly.entity_id
_entity_poly.type
_entity_poly.pdbx_seq_one_letter_code
_entity_poly.pdbx_strand_id
1 'polypeptide(L)'
;MINKIFALPVIEQVTPTLSRRQLDDLELIVVDHPLVKASVAYQGAHLLSWKPAGEEEVLWLSGNTPFKTGVALRGGVPVCWPWFGPSAQQGLPSHGFARNLPWTLKAMMKMKAA
;
A
#
# COMPACT_ATOMS: atom_id res chain seq x y z
N MET A 1 -8.49 -1.58 10.88
CA MET A 1 -7.34 -0.89 10.27
C MET A 1 -7.68 -0.25 8.94
N ILE A 2 -8.15 -1.02 7.95
CA ILE A 2 -8.38 -0.53 6.58
C ILE A 2 -9.37 0.65 6.54
N ASN A 3 -10.48 0.59 7.29
CA ASN A 3 -11.42 1.70 7.41
C ASN A 3 -10.77 3.02 7.86
N LYS A 4 -9.71 2.96 8.69
CA LYS A 4 -8.95 4.15 9.12
C LYS A 4 -8.29 4.84 7.92
N ILE A 5 -7.75 4.07 6.96
CA ILE A 5 -7.11 4.59 5.74
C ILE A 5 -8.12 5.36 4.89
N PHE A 6 -9.30 4.80 4.67
CA PHE A 6 -10.35 5.43 3.86
C PHE A 6 -11.01 6.65 4.54
N ALA A 7 -10.84 6.81 5.86
CA ALA A 7 -11.28 7.97 6.62
C ALA A 7 -10.23 9.09 6.70
N LEU A 8 -9.00 8.87 6.22
CA LEU A 8 -7.95 9.90 6.26
C LEU A 8 -8.33 11.11 5.42
N PRO A 9 -7.91 12.33 5.81
CA PRO A 9 -8.01 13.50 4.96
C PRO A 9 -7.31 13.30 3.61
N VAL A 10 -7.91 13.84 2.55
CA VAL A 10 -7.25 13.94 1.24
C VAL A 10 -6.23 15.06 1.30
N ILE A 11 -4.96 14.74 1.02
CA ILE A 11 -3.88 15.74 0.89
C ILE A 11 -3.86 16.29 -0.52
N GLU A 12 -4.00 15.40 -1.51
CA GLU A 12 -4.04 15.76 -2.92
C GLU A 12 -5.03 14.85 -3.65
N GLN A 13 -5.93 15.45 -4.43
CA GLN A 13 -6.81 14.72 -5.33
C GLN A 13 -6.11 14.53 -6.68
N VAL A 14 -5.71 13.30 -7.00
CA VAL A 14 -4.97 13.00 -8.24
C VAL A 14 -5.93 12.81 -9.41
N THR A 15 -7.02 12.08 -9.18
CA THR A 15 -8.16 11.95 -10.11
C THR A 15 -9.45 11.83 -9.31
N PRO A 16 -10.66 11.84 -9.91
CA PRO A 16 -11.91 11.72 -9.13
C PRO A 16 -11.98 10.50 -8.20
N THR A 17 -11.24 9.42 -8.49
CA THR A 17 -11.26 8.17 -7.72
C THR A 17 -9.91 7.80 -7.12
N LEU A 18 -8.89 8.68 -7.23
CA LEU A 18 -7.55 8.42 -6.70
C LEU A 18 -7.04 9.64 -5.95
N SER A 19 -6.62 9.44 -4.71
CA SER A 19 -6.16 10.49 -3.80
C SER A 19 -4.86 10.10 -3.12
N ARG A 20 -3.99 11.08 -2.87
CA ARG A 20 -2.85 10.94 -1.97
C ARG A 20 -3.29 11.32 -0.56
N ARG A 21 -2.96 10.46 0.40
CA ARG A 21 -3.24 10.64 1.83
C ARG A 21 -1.99 10.27 2.62
N GLN A 22 -1.98 10.57 3.91
CA GLN A 22 -0.86 10.22 4.79
C GLN A 22 -1.38 9.58 6.07
N LEU A 23 -0.69 8.53 6.50
CA LEU A 23 -0.87 7.93 7.81
C LEU A 23 0.49 7.83 8.49
N ASP A 24 0.59 8.50 9.64
CA ASP A 24 1.86 8.69 10.35
C ASP A 24 2.93 9.19 9.36
N ASP A 25 4.00 8.43 9.12
CA ASP A 25 5.11 8.88 8.28
C ASP A 25 4.93 8.51 6.80
N LEU A 26 3.96 7.65 6.48
CA LEU A 26 3.85 7.05 5.14
C LEU A 26 2.77 7.71 4.29
N GLU A 27 3.17 8.10 3.08
CA GLU A 27 2.25 8.49 2.02
C GLU A 27 1.57 7.26 1.40
N LEU A 28 0.29 7.41 1.13
CA LEU A 28 -0.58 6.39 0.59
C LEU A 28 -1.28 6.92 -0.66
N ILE A 29 -1.41 6.06 -1.67
CA ILE A 29 -2.42 6.19 -2.72
C ILE A 29 -3.67 5.45 -2.27
N VAL A 30 -4.81 6.14 -2.26
CA VAL A 30 -6.12 5.57 -1.96
C VAL A 30 -6.98 5.64 -3.22
N VAL A 31 -7.44 4.47 -3.67
CA VAL A 31 -8.39 4.29 -4.75
C VAL A 31 -9.77 4.13 -4.15
N ASP A 32 -10.65 5.09 -4.40
CA ASP A 32 -12.07 5.04 -4.04
C ASP A 32 -12.89 5.14 -5.33
N HIS A 33 -13.18 3.97 -5.92
CA HIS A 33 -13.85 3.84 -7.21
C HIS A 33 -15.15 3.05 -7.03
N PRO A 34 -16.22 3.33 -7.81
CA PRO A 34 -17.50 2.63 -7.68
C PRO A 34 -17.41 1.09 -7.74
N LEU A 35 -16.42 0.57 -8.48
CA LEU A 35 -16.19 -0.88 -8.64
C LEU A 35 -15.15 -1.46 -7.68
N VAL A 36 -14.35 -0.63 -7.00
CA VAL A 36 -13.24 -1.12 -6.17
C VAL A 36 -12.77 -0.06 -5.18
N LYS A 37 -12.49 -0.51 -3.96
CA LYS A 37 -11.68 0.22 -2.99
C LYS A 37 -10.32 -0.46 -2.85
N ALA A 38 -9.26 0.32 -2.87
CA ALA A 38 -7.90 -0.18 -2.65
C ALA A 38 -7.00 0.91 -2.06
N SER A 39 -5.90 0.51 -1.45
CA SER A 39 -4.89 1.46 -0.97
C SER A 39 -3.49 0.87 -1.09
N VAL A 40 -2.52 1.71 -1.47
CA VAL A 40 -1.13 1.34 -1.70
C VAL A 40 -0.23 2.32 -0.94
N ALA A 41 0.73 1.83 -0.15
CA ALA A 41 1.77 2.70 0.40
C ALA A 41 2.85 2.93 -0.67
N TYR A 42 3.35 4.18 -0.78
CA TYR A 42 4.53 4.44 -1.62
C TYR A 42 5.74 3.66 -1.12
N GLN A 43 5.89 3.51 0.20
CA GLN A 43 6.88 2.59 0.75
C GLN A 43 6.57 1.16 0.32
N GLY A 44 7.53 0.55 -0.38
CA GLY A 44 7.43 -0.83 -0.85
C GLY A 44 6.49 -1.07 -2.02
N ALA A 45 5.89 -0.03 -2.62
CA ALA A 45 4.75 -0.16 -3.52
C ALA A 45 3.70 -1.14 -2.95
N HIS A 46 3.46 -1.03 -1.64
CA HIS A 46 2.85 -2.08 -0.83
C HIS A 46 1.33 -1.99 -0.93
N LEU A 47 0.69 -2.93 -1.63
CA LEU A 47 -0.78 -3.02 -1.69
C LEU A 47 -1.32 -3.41 -0.31
N LEU A 48 -2.03 -2.51 0.36
CA LEU A 48 -2.49 -2.66 1.74
C LEU A 48 -3.92 -3.21 1.84
N SER A 49 -4.78 -2.83 0.91
CA SER A 49 -6.19 -3.24 0.87
C SER A 49 -6.65 -3.38 -0.57
N TRP A 50 -7.60 -4.28 -0.78
CA TRP A 50 -8.28 -4.48 -2.05
C TRP A 50 -9.65 -5.10 -1.78
N LYS A 51 -10.70 -4.38 -2.17
CA LYS A 51 -12.10 -4.72 -1.96
C LYS A 51 -12.88 -4.39 -3.23
N PRO A 52 -13.16 -5.38 -4.09
CA PRO A 52 -14.13 -5.22 -5.16
C PRO A 52 -15.51 -4.83 -4.64
N ALA A 53 -16.31 -4.14 -5.45
CA ALA A 53 -17.67 -3.78 -5.08
C ALA A 53 -18.53 -5.04 -4.83
N GLY A 54 -19.27 -5.04 -3.72
CA GLY A 54 -20.11 -6.17 -3.30
C GLY A 54 -19.40 -7.25 -2.50
N GLU A 55 -18.07 -7.21 -2.42
CA GLU A 55 -17.26 -8.19 -1.68
C GLU A 55 -16.87 -7.68 -0.31
N GLU A 56 -16.33 -8.56 0.54
CA GLU A 56 -15.58 -8.17 1.74
C GLU A 56 -14.12 -7.82 1.40
N GLU A 57 -13.38 -7.29 2.39
CA GLU A 57 -11.94 -7.07 2.21
C GLU A 57 -11.21 -8.37 1.87
N VAL A 58 -10.52 -8.39 0.73
CA VAL A 58 -9.80 -9.59 0.25
C VAL A 58 -8.45 -9.72 0.95
N LEU A 59 -7.82 -8.58 1.27
CA LEU A 59 -6.50 -8.54 1.88
C LEU A 59 -6.60 -8.24 3.37
N TRP A 60 -5.90 -9.03 4.18
CA TRP A 60 -5.72 -8.74 5.59
C TRP A 60 -4.62 -7.70 5.80
N LEU A 61 -4.88 -6.74 6.71
CA LEU A 61 -3.89 -5.76 7.15
C LEU A 61 -3.89 -5.69 8.69
N SER A 62 -2.70 -5.82 9.28
CA SER A 62 -2.56 -5.78 10.74
C SER A 62 -3.06 -4.46 11.32
N GLY A 63 -3.88 -4.51 12.38
CA GLY A 63 -4.25 -3.32 13.17
C GLY A 63 -3.09 -2.67 13.91
N ASN A 64 -1.98 -3.39 14.09
CA ASN A 64 -0.83 -2.97 14.88
C ASN A 64 0.42 -2.77 14.00
N THR A 65 0.29 -2.74 12.67
CA THR A 65 1.46 -2.46 11.82
C THR A 65 1.87 -1.00 11.96
N PRO A 66 3.15 -0.69 12.20
CA PRO A 66 3.63 0.69 12.24
C PRO A 66 3.67 1.28 10.83
N PHE A 67 3.12 2.47 10.64
CA PHE A 67 3.26 3.24 9.41
C PHE A 67 4.46 4.19 9.54
N LYS A 68 5.66 3.60 9.59
CA LYS A 68 6.92 4.31 9.82
C LYS A 68 7.89 4.12 8.66
N THR A 69 8.63 5.19 8.35
CA THR A 69 9.65 5.18 7.28
C THR A 69 10.67 4.08 7.52
N GLY A 70 10.94 3.26 6.51
CA GLY A 70 11.89 2.15 6.57
C GLY A 70 11.36 0.89 7.28
N VAL A 71 10.20 0.92 7.93
CA VAL A 71 9.68 -0.24 8.67
C VAL A 71 8.72 -1.06 7.80
N ALA A 72 8.97 -2.37 7.70
CA ALA A 72 8.14 -3.24 6.87
C ALA A 72 6.70 -3.31 7.39
N LEU A 73 5.73 -3.11 6.49
CA LEU A 73 4.30 -3.22 6.80
C LEU A 73 3.87 -4.69 6.92
N ARG A 74 2.97 -4.98 7.87
CA ARG A 74 2.46 -6.34 8.14
C ARG A 74 1.03 -6.52 7.61
N GLY A 75 0.89 -7.42 6.64
CA GLY A 75 -0.35 -7.64 5.88
C GLY A 75 -0.22 -7.11 4.45
N GLY A 76 -1.32 -7.11 3.70
CA GLY A 76 -1.31 -6.71 2.30
C GLY A 76 -0.41 -7.61 1.44
N VAL A 77 0.24 -7.03 0.43
CA VAL A 77 1.14 -7.73 -0.51
C VAL A 77 2.55 -7.13 -0.44
N PRO A 78 3.45 -7.67 0.40
CA PRO A 78 4.84 -7.19 0.48
C PRO A 78 5.68 -7.66 -0.71
N VAL A 79 6.38 -6.73 -1.35
CA VAL A 79 7.39 -7.04 -2.37
C VAL A 79 8.68 -7.52 -1.71
N CYS A 80 9.01 -8.81 -1.89
CA CYS A 80 10.21 -9.44 -1.33
C CYS A 80 11.35 -9.43 -2.35
N TRP A 81 12.27 -8.46 -2.28
CA TRP A 81 13.32 -8.28 -3.30
C TRP A 81 14.55 -7.51 -2.77
N PRO A 82 15.80 -7.90 -3.12
CA PRO A 82 16.19 -8.89 -4.14
C PRO A 82 16.30 -10.35 -3.65
N TRP A 83 15.95 -10.64 -2.39
CA TRP A 83 15.92 -12.01 -1.89
C TRP A 83 14.60 -12.32 -1.19
N PHE A 84 14.31 -13.61 -1.08
CA PHE A 84 13.16 -14.14 -0.35
C PHE A 84 13.65 -14.87 0.92
N GLY A 85 12.91 -14.73 2.03
CA GLY A 85 13.29 -15.33 3.30
C GLY A 85 14.49 -14.64 3.97
N PRO A 86 15.18 -15.31 4.90
CA PRO A 86 16.36 -14.78 5.57
C PRO A 86 17.46 -14.35 4.59
N SER A 87 18.17 -13.27 4.91
CA SER A 87 19.35 -12.88 4.13
C SER A 87 20.52 -13.82 4.38
N ALA A 88 21.36 -14.03 3.35
CA ALA A 88 22.64 -14.72 3.50
C ALA A 88 23.68 -13.88 4.26
N GLN A 89 23.50 -12.55 4.32
CA GLN A 89 24.40 -11.64 5.03
C GLN A 89 23.85 -11.31 6.41
N GLN A 90 24.74 -11.32 7.41
CA GLN A 90 24.39 -10.99 8.79
C GLN A 90 23.95 -9.53 8.91
N GLY A 91 22.88 -9.28 9.68
CA GLY A 91 22.37 -7.93 9.94
C GLY A 91 21.39 -7.39 8.88
N LEU A 92 21.20 -8.08 7.76
CA LEU A 92 20.20 -7.71 6.77
C LEU A 92 18.82 -8.31 7.07
N PRO A 93 17.72 -7.62 6.75
CA PRO A 93 16.38 -8.12 7.00
C PRO A 93 16.05 -9.33 6.12
N SER A 94 15.04 -10.09 6.55
CA SER A 94 14.39 -11.04 5.65
C SER A 94 13.64 -10.31 4.53
N HIS A 95 13.50 -10.96 3.37
CA HIS A 95 12.70 -10.52 2.23
C HIS A 95 13.21 -9.27 1.50
N GLY A 96 14.53 -9.06 1.47
CA GLY A 96 15.09 -7.91 0.80
C GLY A 96 14.82 -6.59 1.52
N PHE A 97 15.06 -5.51 0.80
CA PHE A 97 14.87 -4.13 1.28
C PHE A 97 13.85 -3.36 0.46
N ALA A 98 13.37 -3.90 -0.67
CA ALA A 98 12.48 -3.19 -1.59
C ALA A 98 11.19 -2.70 -0.89
N ARG A 99 10.64 -3.51 0.02
CA ARG A 99 9.45 -3.18 0.84
C ARG A 99 9.66 -2.07 1.88
N ASN A 100 10.91 -1.68 2.14
CA ASN A 100 11.27 -0.68 3.14
C ASN A 100 11.56 0.69 2.53
N LEU A 101 11.75 0.77 1.21
CA LEU A 101 12.11 2.01 0.51
C LEU A 101 10.89 2.68 -0.11
N PRO A 102 10.88 4.02 -0.28
CA PRO A 102 9.86 4.71 -1.04
C PRO A 102 9.96 4.38 -2.53
N TRP A 103 8.82 4.18 -3.17
CA TRP A 103 8.69 4.01 -4.62
C TRP A 103 8.03 5.25 -5.22
N THR A 104 8.07 5.38 -6.54
CA THR A 104 7.40 6.46 -7.27
C THR A 104 6.25 5.90 -8.08
N LEU A 105 5.05 6.50 -7.95
CA LEU A 105 3.94 6.25 -8.87
C LEU A 105 4.31 6.84 -10.24
N LYS A 106 4.73 6.00 -11.17
CA LYS A 106 5.22 6.46 -12.48
C LYS A 106 4.09 6.85 -13.43
N ALA A 107 3.00 6.09 -13.42
CA ALA A 107 1.86 6.31 -14.29
C ALA A 107 0.60 5.67 -13.72
N MET A 108 -0.55 6.18 -14.13
CA MET A 108 -1.86 5.60 -13.89
C MET A 108 -2.73 5.81 -15.12
N MET A 109 -3.61 4.87 -15.41
CA MET A 109 -4.51 4.94 -16.55
C MET A 109 -5.91 4.47 -16.17
N LYS A 110 -6.93 5.11 -16.73
CA LYS A 110 -8.28 4.57 -16.73
C LYS A 110 -8.38 3.57 -17.87
N MET A 111 -8.76 2.34 -17.56
CA MET A 111 -9.10 1.40 -18.61
C MET A 111 -10.45 1.80 -19.22
N LYS A 112 -10.54 1.81 -20.54
CA LYS A 112 -11.84 1.94 -21.23
C LYS A 112 -12.62 0.65 -20.92
N ALA A 113 -13.90 0.80 -20.58
CA ALA A 113 -14.79 -0.36 -20.53
C ALA A 113 -14.81 -1.00 -21.93
N ALA A 114 -14.66 -2.33 -21.98
CA ALA A 114 -14.80 -3.11 -23.19
C ALA A 114 -16.27 -3.12 -23.65
#